data_AF-A0A9Q9BW67-F1
#
_entry.id   AF-A0A9Q9BW67-F1
#
_cell.length_a   1.000
_cell.length_b   1.000
_cell.length_c   1.000
_cell.angle_alpha   90.00
_cell.angle_beta   90.00
_cell.angle_gamma   90.00
#
_symmetry.space_group_name_H-M   'P 1'
#
loop_
_entity.id
_entity.type
_entity.pdbx_description
1 polymer ?
#
loop_
_entity_poly.entity_id
_entity_poly.type
_entity_poly.pdbx_seq_one_letter_code
_entity_poly.pdbx_strand_id
1 'polypeptide(L)'
;MNKQRNDVIFQFCTLIVFFIIFMFSLSIFLGGHYTPGGGFVGGLLVAGALLLVLIAYDIKTLESILPIDFKKVIAVGLTFCYATPLIAVLLGRPFFTHFSGDLHLPLFGAVHWHTAMLFDLGVMLAVIGTTMTIILTIGENE
;
A
#
# COMPACT_ATOMS: atom_id res chain seq x y z
N MET A 1 -23.03 11.71 10.07
CA MET A 1 -22.86 11.03 11.39
C MET A 1 -22.49 12.02 12.50
N ASN A 2 -23.44 12.41 13.35
CA ASN A 2 -23.17 13.28 14.50
C ASN A 2 -23.36 12.49 15.81
N LYS A 3 -22.27 11.94 16.34
CA LYS A 3 -22.11 11.63 17.76
C LYS A 3 -20.61 11.48 18.05
N GLN A 4 -19.94 12.60 18.31
CA GLN A 4 -18.69 12.58 19.10
C GLN A 4 -19.06 12.09 20.51
N ARG A 5 -19.27 10.77 20.65
CA ARG A 5 -19.04 10.12 21.94
C ARG A 5 -17.55 10.27 22.19
N ASN A 6 -17.21 10.64 23.42
CA ASN A 6 -15.85 10.90 23.85
C ASN A 6 -15.06 9.58 23.88
N ASP A 7 -14.76 9.01 22.72
CA ASP A 7 -14.11 7.71 22.53
C ASP A 7 -12.58 7.90 22.45
N VAL A 8 -12.05 8.70 23.37
CA VAL A 8 -10.63 9.09 23.44
C VAL A 8 -9.70 7.89 23.53
N ILE A 9 -10.14 6.84 24.26
CA ILE A 9 -9.42 5.58 24.36
C ILE A 9 -9.36 4.88 23.00
N PHE A 10 -10.48 4.83 22.26
CA PHE A 10 -10.52 4.21 20.93
C PHE A 10 -9.63 4.97 19.94
N GLN A 11 -9.73 6.30 19.92
CA GLN A 11 -8.91 7.18 19.07
C GLN A 11 -7.41 7.02 19.34
N PHE A 12 -7.02 6.95 20.62
CA PHE A 12 -5.63 6.74 21.01
C PHE A 12 -5.13 5.33 20.63
N CYS A 13 -5.91 4.29 20.94
CA CYS A 13 -5.58 2.91 20.55
C CYS A 13 -5.47 2.78 19.03
N THR A 14 -6.35 3.41 18.26
CA THR A 14 -6.33 3.39 16.79
C THR A 14 -5.00 3.90 16.24
N LEU A 15 -4.41 4.96 16.79
CA LEU A 15 -3.12 5.47 16.31
C LEU A 15 -1.98 4.46 16.51
N ILE A 16 -1.96 3.81 17.68
CA ILE A 16 -0.95 2.78 17.99
C ILE A 16 -1.14 1.56 17.07
N VAL A 17 -2.37 1.07 16.96
CA VAL A 17 -2.70 -0.11 16.16
C VAL A 17 -2.48 0.16 14.66
N PHE A 18 -2.83 1.36 14.18
CA PHE A 18 -2.55 1.80 12.81
C PHE A 18 -1.06 1.63 12.48
N PHE A 19 -0.18 2.14 13.34
CA PHE A 19 1.26 2.06 13.11
C PHE A 19 1.76 0.61 13.08
N ILE A 20 1.24 -0.24 13.97
CA ILE A 20 1.58 -1.67 14.01
C ILE A 20 1.12 -2.36 12.71
N ILE A 21 -0.12 -2.16 12.27
CA ILE A 21 -0.65 -2.76 11.04
C ILE A 21 0.13 -2.28 9.82
N PHE A 22 0.45 -0.98 9.77
CA PHE A 22 1.22 -0.40 8.67
C PHE A 22 2.63 -0.98 8.59
N MET A 23 3.34 -1.09 9.71
CA MET A 23 4.67 -1.71 9.74
C MET A 23 4.62 -3.20 9.43
N PHE A 24 3.58 -3.91 9.90
CA PHE A 24 3.37 -5.31 9.55
C PHE A 24 3.09 -5.51 8.06
N SER A 25 2.27 -4.64 7.47
CA SER A 25 2.02 -4.62 6.03
C SER A 25 3.32 -4.45 5.24
N LEU A 26 4.17 -3.49 5.64
CA LEU A 26 5.46 -3.26 4.99
C LEU A 26 6.38 -4.49 5.11
N SER A 27 6.39 -5.15 6.26
CA SER A 27 7.14 -6.39 6.47
C SER A 27 6.66 -7.52 5.54
N ILE A 28 5.35 -7.72 5.42
CA ILE A 28 4.77 -8.73 4.51
C ILE A 28 5.02 -8.39 3.04
N PHE A 29 4.99 -7.11 2.69
CA PHE A 29 5.32 -6.65 1.34
C PHE A 29 6.78 -6.97 0.98
N LEU A 30 7.73 -6.55 1.83
CA LEU A 30 9.15 -6.77 1.62
C LEU A 30 9.55 -8.25 1.70
N GLY A 31 8.89 -9.01 2.58
CA GLY A 31 9.12 -10.44 2.77
C GLY A 31 8.49 -11.34 1.70
N GLY A 32 7.64 -10.80 0.81
CA GLY A 32 6.84 -11.56 -0.15
C GLY A 32 7.62 -12.43 -1.14
N HIS A 33 8.94 -12.24 -1.26
CA HIS A 33 9.81 -13.08 -2.08
C HIS A 33 10.26 -14.37 -1.40
N TYR A 34 10.23 -14.41 -0.07
CA TYR A 34 10.77 -15.51 0.74
C TYR A 34 9.68 -16.23 1.54
N THR A 35 8.62 -15.50 1.90
CA THR A 35 7.51 -16.00 2.71
C THR A 35 6.18 -15.67 2.05
N PRO A 36 5.08 -16.36 2.43
CA PRO A 36 3.74 -16.00 1.96
C PRO A 36 3.43 -14.54 2.26
N GLY A 37 3.12 -13.75 1.23
CA GLY A 37 2.97 -12.30 1.35
C GLY A 37 2.84 -11.59 0.01
N GLY A 38 3.36 -10.36 -0.07
CA GLY A 38 3.43 -9.57 -1.31
C GLY A 38 2.49 -8.36 -1.37
N GLY A 39 2.47 -7.71 -2.56
CA GLY A 39 1.80 -6.42 -2.78
C GLY A 39 0.30 -6.41 -2.51
N PHE A 40 -0.40 -7.50 -2.82
CA PHE A 40 -1.86 -7.57 -2.66
C PHE A 40 -2.29 -7.53 -1.19
N VAL A 41 -1.80 -8.48 -0.38
CA VAL A 41 -2.14 -8.56 1.06
C VAL A 41 -1.57 -7.35 1.81
N GLY A 42 -0.36 -6.91 1.47
CA GLY A 42 0.20 -5.67 2.01
C GLY A 42 -0.70 -4.47 1.75
N GLY A 43 -1.19 -4.31 0.52
CA GLY A 43 -2.11 -3.23 0.15
C GLY A 43 -3.42 -3.27 0.93
N LEU A 44 -4.02 -4.46 1.10
CA LEU A 44 -5.23 -4.63 1.91
C LEU A 44 -5.01 -4.29 3.38
N LEU A 45 -3.86 -4.65 3.96
CA LEU A 45 -3.52 -4.29 5.34
C LEU A 45 -3.38 -2.77 5.52
N VAL A 46 -2.74 -2.08 4.56
CA VAL A 46 -2.67 -0.60 4.59
C VAL A 46 -4.06 0.00 4.48
N ALA A 47 -4.90 -0.47 3.54
CA ALA A 47 -6.27 0.01 3.41
C ALA A 47 -7.09 -0.25 4.69
N GLY A 48 -6.91 -1.41 5.33
CA GLY A 48 -7.53 -1.73 6.62
C GLY A 48 -7.06 -0.82 7.76
N ALA A 49 -5.77 -0.47 7.79
CA ALA A 49 -5.23 0.49 8.75
C ALA A 49 -5.87 1.88 8.55
N LEU A 50 -5.99 2.34 7.30
CA LEU A 50 -6.65 3.60 6.96
C LEU A 50 -8.14 3.58 7.30
N LEU A 51 -8.82 2.45 7.07
CA LEU A 51 -10.22 2.25 7.46
C LEU A 51 -10.38 2.34 8.99
N LEU A 52 -9.44 1.81 9.78
CA LEU A 52 -9.48 1.94 11.23
C LEU A 52 -9.44 3.41 11.68
N VAL A 53 -8.58 4.22 11.05
CA VAL A 53 -8.52 5.68 11.28
C VAL A 53 -9.82 6.35 10.86
N LEU A 54 -10.37 5.96 9.71
CA LEU A 54 -11.64 6.48 9.20
C LEU A 54 -12.79 6.28 10.20
N ILE A 55 -12.89 5.08 10.78
CA ILE A 55 -13.93 4.75 11.78
C ILE A 55 -13.73 5.54 13.09
N ALA A 56 -12.48 5.84 13.46
CA ALA A 56 -12.16 6.51 14.72
C ALA A 56 -12.31 8.04 14.70
N TYR A 57 -12.07 8.68 13.56
CA TYR A 57 -12.01 10.14 13.47
C TYR A 57 -13.04 10.79 12.55
N ASP A 58 -13.50 10.09 11.50
CA ASP A 58 -14.33 10.56 10.36
C ASP A 58 -13.58 10.77 9.03
N ILE A 59 -14.36 10.91 7.94
CA ILE A 59 -13.85 11.10 6.56
C ILE A 59 -13.11 12.43 6.44
N LYS A 60 -13.67 13.52 6.99
CA LYS A 60 -13.09 14.86 6.88
C LYS A 60 -11.72 14.95 7.54
N THR A 61 -11.54 14.31 8.69
CA THR A 61 -10.27 14.26 9.40
C THR A 61 -9.25 13.44 8.60
N LEU A 62 -9.67 12.30 8.03
CA LEU A 62 -8.78 11.50 7.21
C LEU A 62 -8.30 12.27 5.97
N GLU A 63 -9.19 12.97 5.27
CA GLU A 63 -8.85 13.81 4.11
C GLU A 63 -7.95 15.00 4.47
N SER A 64 -8.12 15.57 5.67
CA SER A 64 -7.25 16.64 6.15
C SER A 64 -5.83 16.16 6.46
N ILE A 65 -5.66 14.91 6.91
CA ILE A 65 -4.35 14.33 7.25
C ILE A 65 -3.69 13.72 6.01
N LEU A 66 -4.47 13.07 5.16
CA LEU A 66 -4.05 12.41 3.92
C LEU A 66 -4.85 12.95 2.73
N PRO A 67 -4.50 14.14 2.21
CA PRO A 67 -5.16 14.75 1.05
C PRO A 67 -4.74 14.06 -0.26
N ILE A 68 -4.99 12.76 -0.35
CA ILE A 68 -4.58 11.89 -1.45
C ILE A 68 -5.82 11.51 -2.26
N ASP A 69 -5.78 11.79 -3.56
CA ASP A 69 -6.76 11.25 -4.50
C ASP A 69 -6.41 9.79 -4.79
N PHE A 70 -7.15 8.87 -4.17
CA PHE A 70 -6.92 7.44 -4.32
C PHE A 70 -7.09 6.94 -5.76
N LYS A 71 -7.82 7.65 -6.63
CA LYS A 71 -7.88 7.33 -8.08
C LYS A 71 -6.54 7.57 -8.77
N LYS A 72 -5.81 8.62 -8.36
CA LYS A 72 -4.44 8.85 -8.84
C LYS A 72 -3.48 7.79 -8.33
N VAL A 73 -3.66 7.32 -7.09
CA VAL A 73 -2.87 6.20 -6.55
C VAL A 73 -3.05 4.94 -7.41
N ILE A 74 -4.28 4.65 -7.84
CA ILE A 74 -4.55 3.55 -8.79
C ILE A 74 -3.78 3.77 -10.10
N ALA A 75 -3.87 4.96 -10.70
CA ALA A 75 -3.20 5.26 -11.96
C ALA A 75 -1.67 5.10 -11.85
N VAL A 76 -1.07 5.58 -10.76
CA VAL A 76 0.36 5.40 -10.47
C VAL A 76 0.70 3.91 -10.31
N GLY A 77 -0.09 3.17 -9.53
CA GLY A 77 0.10 1.74 -9.35
C GLY A 77 0.07 0.96 -10.66
N LEU A 78 -0.94 1.20 -11.49
CA LEU A 78 -1.05 0.58 -12.81
C LEU A 78 0.10 0.97 -13.75
N THR A 79 0.61 2.21 -13.63
CA THR A 79 1.79 2.64 -14.37
C THR A 79 3.01 1.80 -13.99
N PHE A 80 3.24 1.52 -12.70
CA PHE A 80 4.31 0.62 -12.26
C PHE A 80 4.10 -0.83 -12.76
N CYS A 81 2.86 -1.34 -12.69
CA CYS A 81 2.52 -2.67 -13.19
C CYS A 81 2.80 -2.84 -14.69
N TYR A 82 2.59 -1.79 -15.48
CA TYR A 82 2.85 -1.80 -16.92
C TYR A 82 4.31 -1.49 -17.28
N ALA A 83 4.91 -0.49 -16.62
CA ALA A 83 6.28 -0.08 -16.88
C ALA A 83 7.31 -1.17 -16.56
N THR A 84 7.11 -1.92 -15.47
CA THR A 84 8.04 -2.97 -15.04
C THR A 84 8.27 -4.04 -16.12
N PRO A 85 7.24 -4.73 -16.66
CA PRO A 85 7.43 -5.69 -17.74
C PRO A 85 7.77 -5.03 -19.10
N LEU A 86 7.42 -3.75 -19.31
CA LEU A 86 7.82 -3.01 -20.52
C LEU A 86 9.34 -2.83 -20.61
N ILE A 87 10.01 -2.56 -19.48
CA ILE A 87 11.48 -2.47 -19.42
C ILE A 87 12.13 -3.76 -19.93
N ALA A 88 11.56 -4.92 -19.63
CA ALA A 88 12.08 -6.20 -20.11
C ALA A 88 12.00 -6.32 -21.64
N VAL A 89 10.90 -5.86 -22.23
CA VAL A 89 10.72 -5.84 -23.70
C VAL A 89 11.70 -4.87 -24.37
N LEU A 90 11.93 -3.70 -23.78
CA LEU A 90 12.91 -2.73 -24.29
C LEU A 90 14.35 -3.29 -24.27
N LEU A 91 14.63 -4.24 -23.37
CA LEU A 91 15.90 -4.97 -23.30
C LEU A 91 15.94 -6.23 -24.19
N GLY A 92 14.94 -6.42 -25.07
CA GLY A 92 14.85 -7.56 -25.99
C GLY A 92 14.46 -8.88 -25.34
N ARG A 93 13.90 -8.86 -24.11
CA ARG A 93 13.40 -10.05 -23.41
C ARG A 93 11.88 -10.17 -23.56
N PRO A 94 11.30 -11.37 -23.36
CA PRO A 94 9.85 -11.54 -23.31
C PRO A 94 9.19 -10.66 -22.24
N PHE A 95 7.95 -10.24 -22.48
CA PHE A 95 7.13 -9.51 -21.50
C PHE A 95 7.02 -10.30 -20.19
N PHE A 96 7.07 -9.62 -19.03
CA PHE A 96 7.18 -10.22 -17.68
C PHE A 96 8.49 -10.96 -17.35
N THR A 97 9.54 -10.77 -18.14
CA THR A 97 10.87 -11.24 -17.69
C THR A 97 11.36 -10.35 -16.56
N HIS A 98 11.56 -10.93 -15.38
CA HIS A 98 12.10 -10.22 -14.22
C HIS A 98 13.61 -10.43 -14.09
N PHE A 99 14.31 -9.37 -13.73
CA PHE A 99 15.72 -9.38 -13.37
C PHE A 99 15.89 -9.40 -11.85
N SER A 100 16.93 -10.09 -11.41
CA SER A 100 17.41 -10.14 -10.04
C SER A 100 18.90 -9.75 -9.98
N GLY A 101 19.34 -9.22 -8.85
CA GLY A 101 20.75 -8.93 -8.63
C GLY A 101 21.06 -8.69 -7.17
N ASP A 102 22.35 -8.62 -6.87
CA ASP A 102 22.87 -8.47 -5.52
C ASP A 102 23.53 -7.11 -5.40
N LEU A 103 22.92 -6.21 -4.63
CA LEU A 103 23.48 -4.89 -4.38
C LEU A 103 24.21 -4.90 -3.04
N HIS A 104 25.52 -4.67 -3.06
CA HIS A 104 26.30 -4.52 -1.83
C HIS A 104 26.18 -3.09 -1.32
N LEU A 105 25.32 -2.88 -0.33
CA LEU A 105 25.14 -1.57 0.31
C LEU A 105 26.06 -1.47 1.53
N PRO A 106 26.77 -0.32 1.72
CA PRO A 106 27.77 -0.16 2.77
C PRO A 106 27.23 -0.28 4.20
N LEU A 107 25.91 -0.12 4.41
CA LEU A 107 25.26 -0.30 5.73
C LEU A 107 24.46 -1.61 5.88
N PHE A 108 23.99 -2.20 4.79
CA PHE A 108 23.00 -3.29 4.82
C PHE A 108 23.54 -4.64 4.31
N GLY A 109 24.80 -4.69 3.87
CA GLY A 109 25.40 -5.89 3.30
C GLY A 109 24.85 -6.20 1.91
N ALA A 110 24.82 -7.48 1.54
CA ALA A 110 24.28 -7.94 0.26
C ALA A 110 22.74 -7.89 0.30
N VAL A 111 22.14 -6.95 -0.42
CA VAL A 111 20.70 -6.84 -0.59
C VAL A 111 20.32 -7.43 -1.95
N HIS A 112 19.65 -8.57 -1.92
CA HIS A 112 19.02 -9.17 -3.09
C HIS A 112 17.84 -8.31 -3.53
N TRP A 113 17.91 -7.73 -4.72
CA TRP A 113 16.83 -6.96 -5.31
C TRP A 113 16.23 -7.71 -6.49
N HIS A 114 14.92 -7.58 -6.65
CA HIS A 114 14.19 -8.22 -7.74
C HIS A 114 13.25 -7.19 -8.38
N THR A 115 13.27 -7.07 -9.70
CA THR A 115 12.35 -6.18 -10.42
C THR A 115 10.87 -6.54 -10.22
N ALA A 116 10.56 -7.77 -9.79
CA ALA A 116 9.20 -8.11 -9.37
C ALA A 116 8.71 -7.30 -8.16
N MET A 117 9.61 -6.79 -7.30
CA MET A 117 9.22 -5.86 -6.21
C MET A 117 8.56 -4.58 -6.75
N LEU A 118 9.04 -4.06 -7.89
CA LEU A 118 8.46 -2.87 -8.52
C LEU A 118 7.06 -3.16 -9.09
N PHE A 119 6.87 -4.35 -9.64
CA PHE A 119 5.55 -4.80 -10.07
C PHE A 119 4.60 -4.94 -8.87
N ASP A 120 5.04 -5.61 -7.79
CA ASP A 120 4.25 -5.79 -6.58
C ASP A 120 3.97 -4.47 -5.86
N LEU A 121 4.87 -3.48 -5.93
CA LEU A 121 4.61 -2.12 -5.46
C LEU A 121 3.45 -1.49 -6.24
N GLY A 122 3.44 -1.67 -7.57
CA GLY A 122 2.33 -1.25 -8.41
C GLY A 122 1.00 -1.90 -8.01
N VAL A 123 1.02 -3.21 -7.76
CA VAL A 123 -0.15 -3.95 -7.27
C VAL A 123 -0.61 -3.41 -5.91
N MET A 124 0.31 -3.18 -4.97
CA MET A 124 0.00 -2.64 -3.65
C MET A 124 -0.69 -1.27 -3.74
N LEU A 125 -0.16 -0.36 -4.55
CA LEU A 125 -0.74 0.96 -4.77
C LEU A 125 -2.14 0.85 -5.41
N ALA A 126 -2.30 0.00 -6.43
CA ALA A 126 -3.59 -0.21 -7.07
C ALA A 126 -4.64 -0.78 -6.10
N VAL A 127 -4.25 -1.72 -5.22
CA VAL A 127 -5.13 -2.29 -4.20
C VAL A 127 -5.52 -1.25 -3.14
N ILE A 128 -4.55 -0.49 -2.62
CA ILE A 128 -4.82 0.59 -1.65
C ILE A 128 -5.78 1.61 -2.26
N GLY A 129 -5.46 2.09 -3.47
CA GLY A 129 -6.25 3.08 -4.17
C GLY A 129 -7.67 2.60 -4.45
N THR A 130 -7.83 1.38 -4.94
CA THR A 130 -9.15 0.81 -5.25
C THR A 130 -9.99 0.64 -3.98
N THR A 131 -9.40 0.04 -2.94
CA THR A 131 -10.11 -0.25 -1.68
C THR A 131 -10.56 1.04 -1.00
N MET A 132 -9.66 2.03 -0.87
CA MET A 132 -10.00 3.31 -0.27
C MET A 132 -11.01 4.10 -1.11
N THR A 133 -10.91 4.05 -2.44
CA THR A 133 -11.91 4.68 -3.32
C THR A 133 -13.29 4.10 -3.09
N ILE A 134 -13.42 2.76 -3.00
CA ILE A 134 -14.69 2.09 -2.71
C ILE A 134 -15.24 2.53 -1.35
N ILE A 135 -14.41 2.46 -0.30
CA ILE A 135 -14.81 2.81 1.07
C ILE A 135 -15.30 4.26 1.16
N LEU A 136 -14.52 5.21 0.63
CA LEU A 136 -14.85 6.63 0.70
C LEU A 136 -16.09 6.96 -0.15
N THR A 137 -16.21 6.38 -1.34
CA THR A 137 -17.39 6.58 -2.19
C THR A 137 -18.66 6.06 -1.51
N ILE A 138 -18.59 4.93 -0.80
CA ILE A 138 -19.75 4.42 -0.05
C ILE A 138 -20.03 5.32 1.15
N GLY A 139 -19.00 5.72 1.91
CA GLY A 139 -19.15 6.51 3.12
C GLY A 139 -19.56 7.97 2.91
N GLU A 140 -19.28 8.56 1.73
CA GLU A 140 -19.73 9.93 1.38
C GLU A 140 -21.22 10.01 1.03
N ASN A 141 -21.83 8.90 0.62
CA ASN A 141 -23.23 8.85 0.20
C ASN A 141 -24.24 8.67 1.36
N GLU A 142 -23.77 8.79 2.61
CA GLU A 142 -24.55 8.76 3.86
C GLU A 142 -24.33 10.02 4.72
#